data_AF-A0A0H1AH70-F1
#
_entry.id   AF-A0A0H1AH70-F1
#
_cell.length_a   1.000
_cell.length_b   1.000
_cell.length_c   1.000
_cell.angle_alpha   90.00
_cell.angle_beta   90.00
_cell.angle_gamma   90.00
#
_symmetry.space_group_name_H-M   'P 1'
#
loop_
_entity.id
_entity.type
_entity.pdbx_description
1 polymer ?
#
loop_
_entity_poly.entity_id
_entity_poly.type
_entity_poly.pdbx_seq_one_letter_code
_entity_poly.pdbx_strand_id
1 'polypeptide(L)'
;MNADDLLMLLLGQLPGRLPLLIALVVAVAMVLRHRAADPVPGRLALWGFGLMLAAQLLGLFLYPMLQAYIFGAGLPLGGMRMLHAVAGLGLAVVEAAALVLLALAVVRRSR
;
A
#
# COMPACT_ATOMS: atom_id res chain seq x y z
N MET A 1 -15.27 -4.00 20.42
CA MET A 1 -15.50 -3.38 19.09
C MET A 1 -16.13 -4.44 18.23
N ASN A 2 -17.31 -4.16 17.69
CA ASN A 2 -18.09 -5.14 16.94
C ASN A 2 -17.60 -5.21 15.48
N ALA A 3 -17.99 -6.26 14.75
CA ALA A 3 -17.64 -6.41 13.33
C ALA A 3 -18.16 -5.25 12.48
N ASP A 4 -19.31 -4.69 12.85
CA ASP A 4 -19.93 -3.54 12.18
C ASP A 4 -19.08 -2.27 12.32
N ASP A 5 -18.44 -2.06 13.47
CA ASP A 5 -17.56 -0.91 13.71
C ASP A 5 -16.30 -1.00 12.82
N LEU A 6 -15.72 -2.20 12.70
CA LEU A 6 -14.60 -2.46 11.79
C LEU A 6 -14.99 -2.21 10.33
N LEU A 7 -16.18 -2.66 9.93
CA LEU A 7 -16.72 -2.41 8.60
C LEU A 7 -16.91 -0.92 8.34
N MET A 8 -17.48 -0.17 9.28
CA MET A 8 -17.62 1.28 9.16
C MET A 8 -16.28 1.99 9.04
N LEU A 9 -15.27 1.58 9.82
CA LEU A 9 -13.92 2.14 9.71
C LEU A 9 -13.28 1.84 8.35
N LEU A 10 -13.43 0.62 7.84
CA LEU A 10 -12.95 0.25 6.51
C LEU A 10 -13.64 1.06 5.41
N LEU A 11 -14.97 1.13 5.45
CA LEU A 11 -15.78 1.89 4.50
C LEU A 11 -15.47 3.38 4.55
N GLY A 12 -15.18 3.94 5.71
CA GLY A 12 -14.78 5.34 5.86
C GLY A 12 -13.42 5.68 5.22
N GLN A 13 -12.52 4.70 5.09
CA GLN A 13 -11.22 4.89 4.44
C GLN A 13 -11.27 4.70 2.92
N LEU A 14 -12.28 3.99 2.41
CA LEU A 14 -12.39 3.67 0.99
C LEU A 14 -12.39 4.94 0.11
N PRO A 15 -13.19 6.00 0.36
CA PRO A 15 -13.22 7.17 -0.51
C PRO A 15 -11.85 7.83 -0.72
N GLY A 16 -11.02 7.86 0.33
CA GLY A 16 -9.68 8.45 0.27
C GLY A 16 -8.65 7.59 -0.47
N ARG A 17 -8.82 6.26 -0.47
CA ARG A 17 -7.86 5.31 -1.04
C ARG A 17 -8.30 4.71 -2.39
N LEU A 18 -9.60 4.75 -2.71
CA LEU A 18 -10.16 4.17 -3.92
C LEU A 18 -9.47 4.68 -5.19
N PRO A 19 -9.29 6.00 -5.38
CA PRO A 19 -8.68 6.52 -6.60
C PRO A 19 -7.26 5.99 -6.82
N LEU A 20 -6.48 5.91 -5.73
CA LEU A 20 -5.11 5.38 -5.76
C LEU A 20 -5.10 3.88 -6.06
N LEU A 21 -5.96 3.10 -5.41
CA LEU A 21 -6.06 1.66 -5.65
C LEU A 21 -6.47 1.36 -7.10
N ILE A 22 -7.43 2.11 -7.63
CA ILE A 22 -7.84 1.99 -9.04
C ILE A 22 -6.66 2.32 -9.96
N ALA A 23 -5.95 3.42 -9.72
CA ALA A 23 -4.79 3.80 -10.51
C ALA A 23 -3.70 2.71 -10.50
N LEU A 24 -3.42 2.11 -9.34
CA LEU A 24 -2.44 1.04 -9.20
C LEU A 24 -2.87 -0.24 -9.92
N VAL A 25 -4.14 -0.63 -9.78
CA VAL A 25 -4.69 -1.80 -10.49
C VAL A 25 -4.62 -1.60 -12.00
N VAL A 26 -4.98 -0.41 -12.50
CA VAL A 26 -4.88 -0.08 -13.91
C VAL A 26 -3.42 -0.10 -14.36
N ALA A 27 -2.49 0.46 -13.59
CA ALA A 27 -1.06 0.42 -13.91
C ALA A 27 -0.52 -1.02 -14.02
N VAL A 28 -0.85 -1.89 -13.06
CA VAL A 28 -0.49 -3.33 -13.12
C VAL A 28 -1.09 -3.99 -14.36
N ALA A 29 -2.38 -3.75 -14.64
CA ALA A 29 -3.05 -4.32 -15.80
C ALA A 29 -2.42 -3.84 -17.12
N MET A 30 -2.02 -2.56 -17.20
CA MET A 30 -1.32 -2.02 -18.36
C MET A 30 0.05 -2.67 -18.54
N VAL A 31 0.84 -2.85 -17.47
CA VAL A 31 2.14 -3.53 -17.55
C VAL A 31 1.99 -4.99 -18.00
N LEU A 32 0.98 -5.71 -17.48
CA LEU A 32 0.71 -7.08 -17.89
C LEU A 32 0.24 -7.21 -19.34
N ARG A 33 -0.54 -6.25 -19.83
CA ARG A 33 -1.02 -6.21 -21.23
C ARG A 33 0.07 -5.82 -22.21
N HIS A 34 1.05 -5.02 -21.76
CA HIS A 34 2.13 -4.58 -22.62
C HIS A 34 3.20 -5.66 -22.74
N ARG A 35 3.17 -6.43 -23.83
CA ARG A 35 4.27 -7.33 -24.21
C ARG A 35 5.47 -6.49 -24.69
N ALA A 36 6.28 -6.00 -23.76
CA ALA A 36 7.53 -5.32 -24.08
C ALA A 36 8.53 -6.33 -24.68
N ALA A 37 9.29 -5.88 -25.68
CA ALA A 37 10.37 -6.66 -26.30
C ALA A 37 11.50 -7.01 -25.30
N ASP A 38 11.68 -6.19 -24.26
CA ASP A 38 12.57 -6.47 -23.13
C ASP A 38 11.76 -6.87 -21.88
N PRO A 39 11.93 -8.11 -21.36
CA PRO A 39 11.20 -8.58 -20.19
C PRO A 39 11.66 -7.93 -18.87
N VAL A 40 12.85 -7.34 -18.80
CA VAL A 40 13.43 -6.88 -17.53
C VAL A 40 12.76 -5.60 -16.99
N PRO A 41 12.58 -4.52 -17.78
CA PRO A 41 11.86 -3.33 -17.33
C PRO A 41 10.41 -3.63 -16.97
N GLY A 42 9.75 -4.53 -17.72
CA GLY A 42 8.38 -4.96 -17.45
C GLY A 42 8.24 -5.67 -16.10
N ARG A 43 9.18 -6.56 -15.76
CA ARG A 43 9.21 -7.22 -14.44
C ARG A 43 9.43 -6.22 -13.30
N LEU A 44 10.36 -5.29 -13.45
CA LEU A 44 10.62 -4.27 -12.43
C LEU A 44 9.40 -3.37 -12.22
N ALA A 45 8.72 -2.97 -13.30
CA ALA A 45 7.48 -2.21 -13.22
C ALA A 45 6.37 -3.01 -12.52
N LEU A 46 6.22 -4.29 -12.86
CA LEU A 46 5.22 -5.17 -12.26
C LEU A 46 5.46 -5.35 -10.76
N TRP A 47 6.71 -5.61 -10.35
CA TRP A 47 7.07 -5.72 -8.93
C TRP A 47 6.91 -4.39 -8.20
N GLY A 48 7.29 -3.27 -8.82
CA GLY A 48 7.11 -1.95 -8.23
C GLY A 48 5.64 -1.59 -8.00
N PHE A 49 4.80 -1.68 -9.04
CA PHE A 49 3.36 -1.41 -8.88
C PHE A 49 2.66 -2.44 -8.00
N GLY A 50 3.05 -3.72 -8.09
CA GLY A 50 2.50 -4.78 -7.25
C GLY A 50 2.84 -4.59 -5.77
N LEU A 51 4.08 -4.22 -5.45
CA LEU A 51 4.50 -3.94 -4.08
C LEU A 51 3.81 -2.69 -3.52
N MET A 52 3.67 -1.64 -4.34
CA MET A 52 2.92 -0.44 -3.97
C MET A 52 1.44 -0.77 -3.70
N LEU A 53 0.81 -1.59 -4.55
CA LEU A 53 -0.57 -2.05 -4.35
C LEU A 53 -0.71 -2.87 -3.08
N ALA A 54 0.22 -3.80 -2.83
CA ALA A 54 0.23 -4.62 -1.62
C ALA A 54 0.40 -3.75 -0.36
N ALA A 55 1.27 -2.74 -0.38
CA ALA A 55 1.43 -1.80 0.72
C ALA A 55 0.15 -1.00 0.99
N GLN A 56 -0.53 -0.52 -0.05
CA GLN A 56 -1.79 0.22 0.09
C GLN A 56 -2.92 -0.64 0.64
N LEU A 57 -3.03 -1.89 0.17
CA LEU A 57 -3.98 -2.87 0.70
C LEU A 57 -3.66 -3.20 2.15
N LEU A 58 -2.40 -3.49 2.46
CA LEU A 58 -1.96 -3.76 3.82
C LEU A 58 -2.30 -2.59 4.74
N GLY A 59 -2.02 -1.35 4.33
CA GLY A 59 -2.39 -0.15 5.08
C GLY A 59 -3.90 -0.04 5.29
N LEU A 60 -4.71 -0.32 4.27
CA LEU A 60 -6.17 -0.27 4.37
C LEU A 60 -6.71 -1.19 5.48
N PHE A 61 -6.10 -2.35 5.69
CA PHE A 61 -6.50 -3.28 6.76
C PHE A 61 -5.77 -3.02 8.08
N LEU A 62 -4.48 -2.68 8.03
CA LEU A 62 -3.63 -2.53 9.20
C LEU A 62 -4.08 -1.36 10.07
N TYR A 63 -4.39 -0.20 9.49
CA TYR A 63 -4.82 0.97 10.27
C TYR A 63 -6.09 0.72 11.09
N PRO A 64 -7.22 0.23 10.53
CA PRO A 64 -8.42 -0.04 11.33
C PRO A 64 -8.21 -1.16 12.34
N MET A 65 -7.42 -2.20 12.03
CA MET A 65 -7.06 -3.24 13.00
C MET A 65 -6.23 -2.67 14.17
N LEU A 66 -5.25 -1.82 13.87
CA LEU A 66 -4.42 -1.16 14.87
C LEU A 66 -5.27 -0.25 15.75
N GLN A 67 -6.21 0.49 15.14
CA GLN A 67 -7.14 1.36 15.83
C GLN A 67 -8.08 0.56 16.75
N ALA A 68 -8.61 -0.58 16.27
CA ALA A 68 -9.41 -1.50 17.07
C ALA A 68 -8.65 -2.01 18.31
N TYR A 69 -7.41 -2.42 18.11
CA TYR A 69 -6.53 -2.88 19.17
C TYR A 69 -6.24 -1.78 20.19
N ILE A 70 -5.89 -0.59 19.72
CA ILE A 70 -5.57 0.56 20.56
C ILE A 70 -6.74 0.95 21.47
N PHE A 71 -7.95 1.03 20.90
CA PHE A 71 -9.14 1.34 21.67
C PHE A 71 -9.54 0.19 22.61
N GLY A 72 -9.42 -1.06 22.16
CA GLY A 72 -9.73 -2.24 22.98
C GLY A 72 -8.78 -2.41 24.17
N ALA A 73 -7.50 -2.07 24.00
CA ALA A 73 -6.47 -2.19 25.03
C ALA A 73 -6.38 -0.96 25.96
N GLY A 74 -7.13 0.12 25.68
CA GLY A 74 -7.13 1.33 26.51
C GLY A 74 -5.75 2.01 26.60
N LEU A 75 -4.97 1.96 25.51
CA LEU A 75 -3.58 2.42 25.54
C LEU A 75 -3.47 3.94 25.83
N PRO A 76 -2.45 4.38 26.58
CA PRO A 76 -2.19 5.80 26.75
C PRO A 76 -1.75 6.44 25.42
N LEU A 77 -1.98 7.74 25.29
CA LEU A 77 -1.78 8.49 24.04
C LEU A 77 -0.36 8.35 23.45
N GLY A 78 0.66 8.20 24.30
CA GLY A 78 2.03 7.92 23.88
C GLY A 78 2.20 6.56 23.19
N GLY A 79 1.59 5.50 23.75
CA GLY A 79 1.60 4.16 23.16
C GLY A 79 0.86 4.10 21.82
N MET A 80 -0.26 4.84 21.70
CA MET A 80 -1.00 4.96 20.44
C MET A 80 -0.15 5.55 19.32
N ARG A 81 0.56 6.65 19.61
CA ARG A 81 1.44 7.34 18.66
C ARG A 81 2.62 6.46 18.24
N MET A 82 3.22 5.76 19.19
CA MET A 82 4.34 4.86 18.91
C MET A 82 3.92 3.71 17.96
N LEU A 83 2.80 3.05 18.22
CA LEU A 83 2.30 1.97 17.36
C LEU A 83 2.00 2.45 15.93
N HIS A 84 1.34 3.61 15.80
CA HIS A 84 1.08 4.20 14.48
C HIS A 84 2.39 4.58 13.77
N ALA A 85 3.37 5.12 14.49
CA ALA A 85 4.66 5.48 13.91
C ALA A 85 5.41 4.24 13.41
N VAL A 86 5.47 3.16 14.20
CA VAL A 86 6.15 1.91 13.80
C VAL A 86 5.46 1.28 12.59
N ALA A 87 4.13 1.16 12.61
CA ALA A 87 3.37 0.62 11.49
C ALA A 87 3.54 1.48 10.23
N GLY A 88 3.44 2.80 10.37
CA GLY A 88 3.62 3.76 9.27
C GLY A 88 5.02 3.72 8.68
N LEU A 89 6.06 3.62 9.51
CA LEU A 89 7.45 3.54 9.05
C LEU A 89 7.72 2.24 8.30
N GLY A 90 7.16 1.11 8.77
CA GLY A 90 7.21 -0.16 8.05
C GLY A 90 6.58 -0.07 6.66
N LEU A 91 5.39 0.51 6.55
CA LEU A 91 4.71 0.73 5.26
C LEU A 91 5.53 1.67 4.36
N ALA A 92 6.08 2.76 4.90
CA ALA A 92 6.87 3.71 4.13
C ALA A 92 8.14 3.07 3.54
N VAL A 93 8.78 2.14 4.24
CA VAL A 93 9.93 1.38 3.70
C VAL A 93 9.51 0.51 2.51
N VAL A 94 8.35 -0.15 2.59
CA VAL A 94 7.81 -0.95 1.48
C VAL A 94 7.45 -0.07 0.28
N GLU A 95 6.83 1.09 0.52
CA GLU A 95 6.52 2.07 -0.52
C GLU A 95 7.79 2.64 -1.16
N ALA A 96 8.83 2.94 -0.38
CA ALA A 96 10.12 3.39 -0.90
C ALA A 96 10.79 2.32 -1.79
N ALA A 97 10.76 1.05 -1.37
CA ALA A 97 11.26 -0.05 -2.19
C ALA A 97 10.49 -0.17 -3.52
N ALA A 98 9.17 0.00 -3.49
CA ALA A 98 8.33 0.01 -4.69
C ALA A 98 8.72 1.15 -5.65
N LEU A 99 8.93 2.36 -5.13
CA LEU A 99 9.38 3.51 -5.91
C LEU A 99 10.76 3.29 -6.54
N VAL A 100 11.70 2.66 -5.81
CA VAL A 100 13.02 2.30 -6.35
C VAL A 100 12.89 1.33 -7.53
N LEU A 101 12.06 0.29 -7.42
CA LEU A 101 11.82 -0.65 -8.52
C LEU A 101 11.21 0.04 -9.75
N LEU A 102 10.25 0.94 -9.53
CA LEU A 102 9.64 1.73 -10.60
C LEU A 102 10.66 2.67 -11.27
N ALA A 103 11.48 3.36 -10.48
CA ALA A 103 12.54 4.22 -11.01
C ALA A 103 13.54 3.42 -11.86
N LEU A 104 13.97 2.24 -11.38
CA LEU A 104 14.84 1.34 -12.12
C LEU A 104 14.18 0.84 -13.42
N ALA A 105 12.88 0.55 -13.41
CA ALA A 105 12.15 0.15 -14.61
C ALA A 105 12.18 1.26 -15.68
N VAL A 106 12.00 2.52 -15.28
CA VAL A 106 12.05 3.67 -16.19
C VAL A 106 13.46 3.86 -16.75
N VAL A 107 14.49 3.87 -15.90
CA VAL A 107 15.89 4.08 -16.31
C VAL A 107 16.38 2.98 -17.25
N ARG A 108 15.96 1.72 -17.05
CA ARG A 108 16.35 0.62 -17.93
C ARG A 108 15.58 0.61 -19.25
N ARG A 109 14.38 1.17 -19.31
CA ARG A 109 13.62 1.30 -20.56
C ARG A 109 14.16 2.42 -21.46
N SER A 110 14.81 3.44 -20.89
CA SER A 110 15.34 4.57 -21.65
C SER A 110 16.75 4.38 -22.19
N ARG A 111 17.40 3.25 -21.89
CA ARG A 111 18.71 2.85 -22.44
C ARG A 111 18.50 1.81 -23.52
#